data_AF-A0A2E6RKI7-F1
#
_entry.id   AF-A0A2E6RKI7-F1
#
_cell.length_a   1.000
_cell.length_b   1.000
_cell.length_c   1.000
_cell.angle_alpha   90.00
_cell.angle_beta   90.00
_cell.angle_gamma   90.00
#
_symmetry.space_group_name_H-M   'P 1'
#
loop_
_entity.id
_entity.type
_entity.pdbx_description
1 polymer ?
#
loop_
_entity_poly.entity_id
_entity_poly.type
_entity_poly.pdbx_seq_one_letter_code
_entity_poly.pdbx_strand_id
1 'polypeptide(L)'
;MFLKHLSKLALISISVMIFFACESAEETITDVVSSEDTTEVVIESEELEKLNVLATTPMIGEYVKQVGSDNIDLNILMPYSVDPHGFEASPQDAKKIADADLIFYVGLKYESTSLVELLENSAKSQDILIEIGESIDPIEYSEEGHDDHEGHDDHEGHDDHEGHDDHEGHDDHDKDKDDHEGHDDHEGHD
;
A
#
# COMPACT_ATOMS: atom_id res chain seq x y z
N MET A 1 -24.92 -20.72 -48.03
CA MET A 1 -24.22 -21.27 -46.84
C MET A 1 -22.72 -21.48 -47.08
N PHE A 2 -22.30 -21.91 -48.28
CA PHE A 2 -20.88 -22.12 -48.64
C PHE A 2 -19.94 -20.90 -48.53
N LEU A 3 -20.39 -19.69 -48.86
CA LEU A 3 -19.54 -18.49 -48.78
C LEU A 3 -19.13 -18.11 -47.34
N LYS A 4 -19.93 -18.47 -46.32
CA LYS A 4 -19.63 -18.16 -44.91
C LYS A 4 -18.53 -19.06 -44.33
N HIS A 5 -18.37 -20.26 -44.89
CA HIS A 5 -17.30 -21.18 -44.50
C HIS A 5 -15.98 -20.87 -45.20
N LEU A 6 -16.04 -20.28 -46.40
CA LEU A 6 -14.86 -19.89 -47.18
C LEU A 6 -14.02 -18.82 -46.48
N SER A 7 -14.66 -17.84 -45.83
CA SER A 7 -13.97 -16.81 -45.04
C SER A 7 -13.30 -17.38 -43.76
N LYS A 8 -13.94 -18.36 -43.11
CA LYS A 8 -13.36 -19.02 -41.93
C LYS A 8 -12.20 -19.94 -42.29
N LEU A 9 -12.27 -20.62 -43.44
CA LEU A 9 -11.17 -21.44 -43.97
C LEU A 9 -9.95 -20.60 -44.38
N ALA A 10 -10.17 -19.40 -44.94
CA ALA A 10 -9.08 -18.47 -45.26
C ALA A 10 -8.36 -17.95 -44.00
N LEU A 11 -9.10 -17.64 -42.92
CA LEU A 11 -8.50 -17.19 -41.66
C LEU A 11 -7.70 -18.29 -40.93
N ILE A 12 -8.17 -19.54 -41.00
CA ILE A 12 -7.42 -20.69 -40.43
C ILE A 12 -6.15 -20.96 -41.24
N SER A 13 -6.20 -20.81 -42.57
CA SER A 13 -5.00 -21.00 -43.43
C SER A 13 -3.92 -19.93 -43.21
N ILE A 14 -4.30 -18.70 -42.87
CA ILE A 14 -3.34 -17.61 -42.58
C ILE A 14 -2.66 -17.84 -41.22
N SER A 15 -3.40 -18.36 -40.24
CA SER A 15 -2.88 -18.71 -38.90
C SER A 15 -1.84 -19.85 -38.93
N VAL A 16 -2.01 -20.84 -39.82
CA VAL A 16 -1.06 -21.97 -39.98
C VAL A 16 0.23 -21.56 -40.70
N MET A 17 0.20 -20.54 -41.57
CA MET A 17 1.42 -20.06 -42.25
C MET A 17 2.37 -19.27 -41.34
N ILE A 18 1.87 -18.66 -40.26
CA ILE A 18 2.69 -17.87 -39.32
C ILE A 18 3.52 -18.79 -38.41
N PHE A 19 3.04 -20.01 -38.13
CA PHE A 19 3.76 -20.98 -37.28
C PHE A 19 4.98 -21.63 -37.95
N PHE A 20 5.11 -21.60 -39.27
CA PHE A 20 6.24 -22.20 -40.02
C PHE A 20 7.35 -21.21 -40.39
N ALA A 21 7.24 -19.93 -39.98
CA ALA A 21 8.13 -18.86 -40.42
C ALA A 21 9.28 -18.54 -39.43
N CYS A 22 9.58 -19.42 -38.48
CA CYS A 22 10.80 -19.35 -37.67
C CYS A 22 11.53 -20.69 -37.71
N GLU A 23 12.09 -21.01 -38.87
CA GLU A 23 13.23 -21.90 -38.96
C GLU A 23 14.21 -21.38 -40.01
N SER A 24 15.44 -21.11 -39.56
CA SER A 24 16.62 -20.68 -40.30
C SER A 24 16.77 -19.18 -40.64
N ALA A 25 17.45 -18.47 -39.73
CA ALA A 25 18.54 -17.57 -40.12
C ALA A 25 19.63 -17.64 -39.04
N GLU A 26 20.52 -18.62 -39.19
CA GLU A 26 21.84 -18.62 -38.57
C GLU A 26 22.70 -17.64 -39.39
N GLU A 27 22.97 -16.45 -38.84
CA GLU A 27 24.04 -15.59 -39.36
C GLU A 27 25.36 -16.02 -38.72
N THR A 28 26.06 -16.88 -39.44
CA THR A 28 27.53 -16.97 -39.42
C THR A 28 28.13 -15.57 -39.62
N ILE A 29 28.67 -14.98 -38.56
CA ILE A 29 29.68 -13.94 -38.68
C ILE A 29 31.04 -14.63 -38.77
N THR A 30 31.60 -14.55 -39.97
CA THR A 30 32.94 -14.96 -40.37
C THR A 30 34.02 -14.19 -39.60
N ASP A 31 34.80 -14.92 -38.81
CA ASP A 31 36.27 -15.00 -38.86
C ASP A 31 37.03 -13.70 -39.25
N VAL A 32 37.54 -12.96 -38.26
CA VAL A 32 38.91 -12.41 -38.29
C VAL A 32 39.44 -12.29 -36.85
N VAL A 33 40.64 -12.85 -36.63
CA VAL A 33 41.79 -12.35 -35.84
C VAL A 33 42.40 -13.46 -34.98
N SER A 34 43.33 -14.19 -35.61
CA SER A 34 44.58 -14.56 -34.93
C SER A 34 45.55 -13.42 -35.15
N SER A 35 45.83 -12.63 -34.10
CA SER A 35 47.02 -11.80 -33.87
C SER A 35 46.81 -11.05 -32.56
N GLU A 36 47.82 -11.08 -31.72
CA GLU A 36 47.89 -10.50 -30.38
C GLU A 36 47.53 -9.01 -30.34
N ASP A 37 46.41 -8.65 -29.71
CA ASP A 37 46.19 -7.32 -29.12
C ASP A 37 45.07 -7.40 -28.08
N THR A 38 45.35 -6.96 -26.85
CA THR A 38 44.43 -7.08 -25.71
C THR A 38 43.33 -6.04 -25.86
N THR A 39 42.25 -6.40 -26.53
CA THR A 39 41.01 -5.63 -26.52
C THR A 39 40.08 -6.23 -25.48
N GLU A 40 39.96 -5.55 -24.35
CA GLU A 40 38.95 -5.86 -23.33
C GLU A 40 37.58 -5.78 -23.99
N VAL A 41 36.90 -6.93 -24.04
CA VAL A 41 35.49 -7.01 -24.43
C VAL A 41 34.71 -6.33 -23.30
N VAL A 42 34.40 -5.05 -23.49
CA VAL A 42 33.43 -4.33 -22.66
C VAL A 42 32.07 -4.93 -22.99
N ILE A 43 31.62 -5.86 -22.16
CA ILE A 43 30.22 -6.31 -22.18
C ILE A 43 29.42 -5.15 -21.61
N GLU A 44 28.80 -4.37 -22.50
CA GLU A 44 27.83 -3.36 -22.13
C GLU A 44 26.62 -4.11 -21.55
N SER A 45 26.53 -4.12 -20.22
CA SER A 45 25.37 -4.65 -19.53
C SER A 45 24.22 -3.70 -19.80
N GLU A 46 23.28 -4.12 -20.66
CA GLU A 46 21.96 -3.50 -20.77
C GLU A 46 21.30 -3.61 -19.37
N GLU A 47 21.46 -2.57 -18.54
CA GLU A 47 20.77 -2.46 -17.26
C GLU A 47 19.30 -2.22 -17.57
N LEU A 48 18.52 -3.30 -17.62
CA LEU A 48 17.07 -3.21 -17.77
C LEU A 48 16.52 -2.34 -16.65
N GLU A 49 15.77 -1.30 -17.04
CA GLU A 49 15.09 -0.42 -16.11
C GLU A 49 14.14 -1.25 -15.24
N LYS A 50 14.30 -1.14 -13.92
CA LYS A 50 13.48 -1.88 -12.96
C LYS A 50 12.08 -1.30 -12.92
N LEU A 51 11.09 -2.17 -12.72
CA LEU A 51 9.72 -1.73 -12.50
C LEU A 51 9.61 -1.05 -11.13
N ASN A 52 9.01 0.13 -11.09
CA ASN A 52 8.67 0.79 -9.83
C ASN A 52 7.38 0.17 -9.29
N VAL A 53 7.50 -0.62 -8.23
CA VAL A 53 6.36 -1.35 -7.65
C VAL A 53 6.05 -0.78 -6.29
N LEU A 54 4.76 -0.56 -6.01
CA LEU A 54 4.28 -0.14 -4.70
C LEU A 54 3.47 -1.25 -4.06
N ALA A 55 3.71 -1.51 -2.78
CA ALA A 55 2.82 -2.31 -1.94
C ALA A 55 2.33 -1.47 -0.76
N THR A 56 1.05 -1.58 -0.42
CA THR A 56 0.48 -0.81 0.71
C THR A 56 1.11 -1.22 2.04
N THR A 57 1.35 -2.51 2.24
CA THR A 57 1.88 -3.07 3.48
C THR A 57 3.15 -3.88 3.27
N PRO A 58 3.99 -4.07 4.32
CA PRO A 58 5.17 -4.91 4.23
C PRO A 58 4.79 -6.38 3.99
N MET A 59 3.65 -6.84 4.51
CA MET A 59 3.18 -8.22 4.36
C MET A 59 3.05 -8.63 2.90
N ILE A 60 2.39 -7.81 2.07
CA ILE A 60 2.33 -8.07 0.62
C ILE A 60 3.69 -7.81 -0.02
N GLY A 61 4.38 -6.75 0.42
CA GLY A 61 5.69 -6.37 -0.09
C GLY A 61 6.73 -7.50 -0.03
N GLU A 62 6.74 -8.31 1.01
CA GLU A 62 7.64 -9.48 1.12
C GLU A 62 7.45 -10.47 -0.03
N TYR A 63 6.19 -10.83 -0.34
CA TYR A 63 5.88 -11.74 -1.46
C TYR A 63 6.22 -11.10 -2.81
N VAL A 64 5.88 -9.83 -2.98
CA VAL A 64 6.19 -9.07 -4.20
C VAL A 64 7.71 -9.00 -4.42
N LYS A 65 8.49 -8.74 -3.36
CA LYS A 65 9.96 -8.74 -3.43
C LYS A 65 10.52 -10.10 -3.76
N GLN A 66 9.95 -11.17 -3.19
CA GLN A 66 10.40 -12.53 -3.47
C GLN A 66 10.19 -12.90 -4.96
N VAL A 67 9.08 -12.48 -5.56
CA VAL A 67 8.79 -12.74 -6.98
C VAL A 67 9.59 -11.82 -7.91
N GLY A 68 9.63 -10.52 -7.62
CA GLY A 68 10.30 -9.53 -8.47
C GLY A 68 11.82 -9.54 -8.37
N SER A 69 12.37 -9.97 -7.23
CA SER A 69 13.80 -10.00 -6.91
C SER A 69 14.51 -8.69 -7.28
N ASP A 70 15.49 -8.72 -8.18
CA ASP A 70 16.29 -7.55 -8.56
C ASP A 70 15.69 -6.77 -9.74
N ASN A 71 14.57 -7.22 -10.30
CA ASN A 71 13.91 -6.59 -11.44
C ASN A 71 12.93 -5.47 -11.04
N ILE A 72 12.75 -5.24 -9.74
CA ILE A 72 11.81 -4.26 -9.20
C ILE A 72 12.48 -3.35 -8.19
N ASP A 73 12.04 -2.10 -8.17
CA ASP A 73 12.25 -1.16 -7.08
C ASP A 73 10.96 -1.08 -6.27
N LEU A 74 10.95 -1.76 -5.12
CA LEU A 74 9.77 -1.91 -4.28
C LEU A 74 9.67 -0.80 -3.24
N ASN A 75 8.57 -0.07 -3.26
CA ASN A 75 8.17 0.91 -2.26
C ASN A 75 7.08 0.35 -1.35
N ILE A 76 7.25 0.52 -0.04
CA ILE A 76 6.22 0.19 0.95
C ILE A 76 5.59 1.48 1.45
N LEU A 77 4.26 1.56 1.39
CA LEU A 77 3.52 2.77 1.78
C LEU A 77 3.41 2.90 3.30
N MET A 78 2.96 1.83 3.96
CA MET A 78 2.74 1.77 5.40
C MET A 78 3.80 0.86 6.05
N PRO A 79 4.68 1.37 6.91
CA PRO A 79 5.57 0.55 7.74
C PRO A 79 4.80 -0.33 8.74
N TYR A 80 5.44 -1.37 9.31
CA TYR A 80 4.80 -2.31 10.26
C TYR A 80 4.12 -1.68 11.48
N SER A 81 4.53 -0.47 11.89
CA SER A 81 3.99 0.22 13.07
C SER A 81 2.76 1.09 12.77
N VAL A 82 2.28 1.09 11.53
CA VAL A 82 1.18 1.93 11.07
C VAL A 82 -0.10 1.10 10.98
N ASP A 83 -1.18 1.61 11.59
CA ASP A 83 -2.51 1.05 11.45
C ASP A 83 -3.07 1.34 10.04
N PRO A 84 -3.46 0.32 9.26
CA PRO A 84 -3.98 0.48 7.90
C PRO A 84 -5.31 1.24 7.82
N HIS A 85 -6.14 1.17 8.87
CA HIS A 85 -7.44 1.83 8.89
C HIS A 85 -7.33 3.33 9.20
N GLY A 86 -6.33 3.72 10.00
CA GLY A 86 -6.03 5.11 10.35
C GLY A 86 -4.94 5.77 9.51
N PHE A 87 -4.43 5.12 8.46
CA PHE A 87 -3.35 5.69 7.67
C PHE A 87 -3.80 6.94 6.88
N GLU A 88 -3.06 8.02 7.05
CA GLU A 88 -3.20 9.26 6.29
C GLU A 88 -2.02 9.43 5.33
N ALA A 89 -2.30 9.38 4.03
CA ALA A 89 -1.28 9.52 3.00
C ALA A 89 -0.76 10.96 2.90
N SER A 90 0.56 11.11 2.82
CA SER A 90 1.19 12.41 2.58
C SER A 90 1.19 12.78 1.08
N PRO A 91 1.46 14.05 0.71
CA PRO A 91 1.67 14.43 -0.69
C PRO A 91 2.80 13.63 -1.37
N GLN A 92 3.83 13.25 -0.63
CA GLN A 92 4.93 12.41 -1.12
C GLN A 92 4.45 10.98 -1.42
N ASP A 93 3.50 10.46 -0.65
CA ASP A 93 2.90 9.15 -0.89
C ASP A 93 2.01 9.16 -2.13
N ALA A 94 1.20 10.20 -2.31
CA ALA A 94 0.45 10.41 -3.54
C ALA A 94 1.35 10.44 -4.78
N LYS A 95 2.55 11.05 -4.67
CA LYS A 95 3.55 11.01 -5.74
C LYS A 95 4.06 9.60 -6.01
N LYS A 96 4.41 8.83 -4.97
CA LYS A 96 4.86 7.43 -5.14
C LYS A 96 3.79 6.59 -5.85
N ILE A 97 2.51 6.80 -5.51
CA ILE A 97 1.38 6.13 -6.14
C ILE A 97 1.29 6.51 -7.63
N ALA A 98 1.39 7.79 -7.96
CA ALA A 98 1.34 8.25 -9.35
C ALA A 98 2.53 7.77 -10.20
N ASP A 99 3.71 7.63 -9.58
CA ASP A 99 4.93 7.20 -10.26
C ASP A 99 5.01 5.67 -10.44
N ALA A 100 4.20 4.88 -9.72
CA ALA A 100 4.25 3.42 -9.72
C ALA A 100 3.79 2.80 -11.05
N ASP A 101 4.43 1.69 -11.45
CA ASP A 101 4.08 0.88 -12.61
C ASP A 101 3.10 -0.25 -12.24
N LEU A 102 3.16 -0.72 -11.00
CA LEU A 102 2.25 -1.69 -10.40
C LEU A 102 2.03 -1.34 -8.93
N ILE A 103 0.79 -1.50 -8.46
CA ILE A 103 0.40 -1.24 -7.08
C ILE A 103 -0.33 -2.46 -6.54
N PHE A 104 0.17 -3.04 -5.44
CA PHE A 104 -0.47 -4.14 -4.75
C PHE A 104 -1.06 -3.67 -3.42
N TYR A 105 -2.30 -4.04 -3.16
CA TYR A 105 -3.00 -3.73 -1.91
C TYR A 105 -3.85 -4.91 -1.44
N VAL A 106 -4.20 -4.95 -0.16
CA VAL A 106 -4.94 -6.07 0.42
C VAL A 106 -6.39 -6.02 -0.07
N GLY A 107 -7.02 -4.85 0.03
CA GLY A 107 -8.43 -4.71 -0.27
C GLY A 107 -9.31 -5.27 0.84
N LEU A 108 -10.55 -5.66 0.52
CA LEU A 108 -11.52 -6.18 1.51
C LEU A 108 -11.65 -5.30 2.77
N LYS A 109 -11.62 -3.97 2.60
CA LYS A 109 -11.67 -2.95 3.66
C LYS A 109 -10.47 -2.93 4.63
N TYR A 110 -9.35 -3.58 4.27
CA TYR A 110 -8.13 -3.55 5.09
C TYR A 110 -7.51 -2.15 5.09
N GLU A 111 -7.26 -1.58 3.91
CA GLU A 111 -6.89 -0.16 3.79
C GLU A 111 -8.07 0.76 4.10
N SER A 112 -7.78 1.96 4.62
CA SER A 112 -8.78 3.01 4.78
C SER A 112 -9.44 3.35 3.44
N THR A 113 -10.74 3.69 3.47
CA THR A 113 -11.47 4.06 2.26
C THR A 113 -10.83 5.25 1.54
N SER A 114 -10.32 6.23 2.28
CA SER A 114 -9.63 7.38 1.71
C SER A 114 -8.32 7.01 1.02
N LEU A 115 -7.58 6.01 1.53
CA LEU A 115 -6.39 5.50 0.86
C LEU A 115 -6.77 4.79 -0.45
N VAL A 116 -7.79 3.93 -0.43
CA VAL A 116 -8.26 3.22 -1.65
C VAL A 116 -8.69 4.23 -2.72
N GLU A 117 -9.48 5.23 -2.35
CA GLU A 117 -9.85 6.32 -3.26
C GLU A 117 -8.62 7.07 -3.80
N LEU A 118 -7.59 7.30 -2.98
CA LEU A 118 -6.35 7.93 -3.45
C LEU A 118 -5.61 7.05 -4.46
N LEU A 119 -5.54 5.73 -4.22
CA LEU A 119 -4.94 4.77 -5.15
C LEU A 119 -5.67 4.82 -6.50
N GLU A 120 -6.99 4.73 -6.48
CA GLU A 120 -7.84 4.74 -7.69
C GLU A 120 -7.71 6.02 -8.50
N ASN A 121 -7.58 7.17 -7.83
CA ASN A 121 -7.53 8.48 -8.48
C ASN A 121 -6.12 8.89 -8.91
N SER A 122 -5.07 8.35 -8.27
CA SER A 122 -3.68 8.76 -8.53
C SER A 122 -2.91 7.78 -9.40
N ALA A 123 -3.33 6.51 -9.46
CA ALA A 123 -2.70 5.50 -10.30
C ALA A 123 -2.75 5.88 -11.79
N LYS A 124 -1.73 5.47 -12.56
CA LYS A 124 -1.64 5.71 -14.01
C LYS A 124 -2.84 5.13 -14.78
N SER A 125 -3.38 4.02 -14.29
CA SER A 125 -4.63 3.40 -14.75
C SER A 125 -5.17 2.45 -13.68
N GLN A 126 -6.41 1.98 -13.87
CA GLN A 126 -7.00 0.95 -13.00
C GLN A 126 -6.33 -0.44 -13.20
N ASP A 127 -5.79 -0.70 -14.39
CA ASP A 127 -5.17 -2.00 -14.72
C ASP A 127 -3.88 -2.29 -13.94
N ILE A 128 -3.28 -1.27 -13.31
CA ILE A 128 -2.07 -1.43 -12.49
C ILE A 128 -2.37 -1.61 -11.00
N LEU A 129 -3.65 -1.53 -10.60
CA LEU A 129 -4.10 -1.77 -9.23
C LEU A 129 -4.44 -3.24 -9.05
N ILE A 130 -3.72 -3.91 -8.15
CA ILE A 130 -3.86 -5.35 -7.91
C ILE A 130 -4.36 -5.58 -6.48
N GLU A 131 -5.65 -5.88 -6.36
CA GLU A 131 -6.28 -6.30 -5.11
C GLU A 131 -6.00 -7.78 -4.83
N ILE A 132 -5.26 -8.05 -3.77
CA ILE A 132 -4.89 -9.42 -3.41
C ILE A 132 -6.07 -10.16 -2.76
N GLY A 133 -6.88 -9.46 -1.97
CA GLY A 133 -8.00 -10.05 -1.22
C GLY A 133 -9.08 -10.67 -2.11
N GLU A 134 -9.40 -10.05 -3.25
CA GLU A 134 -10.34 -10.63 -4.22
C GLU A 134 -9.77 -11.83 -4.99
N SER A 135 -8.45 -12.00 -4.98
CA SER A 135 -7.78 -13.12 -5.65
C SER A 135 -7.77 -14.41 -4.82
N ILE A 136 -8.29 -14.36 -3.59
CA ILE A 136 -8.41 -15.51 -2.68
C ILE A 136 -9.88 -15.81 -2.36
N ASP A 137 -10.14 -16.90 -1.63
CA ASP A 137 -11.45 -17.24 -1.09
C ASP A 137 -11.52 -16.71 0.36
N PRO A 138 -12.00 -15.47 0.59
CA PRO A 138 -12.01 -14.88 1.92
C PRO A 138 -13.05 -15.56 2.82
N ILE A 139 -12.76 -15.62 4.11
CA ILE A 139 -13.75 -16.06 5.10
C ILE A 139 -14.78 -14.94 5.26
N GLU A 140 -16.05 -15.27 5.06
CA GLU A 140 -17.16 -14.34 5.23
C GLU A 140 -17.27 -13.87 6.67
N TYR A 141 -17.43 -12.56 6.84
CA TYR A 141 -17.70 -11.97 8.15
C TYR A 141 -19.16 -12.24 8.53
N SER A 142 -19.39 -13.00 9.61
CA SER A 142 -20.73 -13.17 10.20
C SER A 142 -20.82 -12.38 11.49
N GLU A 143 -21.81 -11.49 11.61
CA GLU A 143 -22.12 -10.76 12.85
C GLU A 143 -22.61 -11.69 13.99
N GLU A 144 -22.90 -12.96 13.68
CA GLU A 144 -23.58 -13.92 14.58
C GLU A 144 -22.65 -14.81 15.41
N GLY A 145 -21.35 -14.48 15.55
CA GLY A 145 -20.40 -15.35 16.21
C GLY A 145 -19.49 -14.63 17.19
N HIS A 146 -19.98 -14.38 18.42
CA HIS A 146 -19.25 -14.41 19.70
C HIS A 146 -20.23 -14.07 20.84
N ASP A 147 -21.07 -15.02 21.23
CA ASP A 147 -21.77 -15.03 22.52
C ASP A 147 -20.80 -15.56 23.59
N ASP A 148 -19.77 -14.78 23.94
CA ASP A 148 -18.77 -15.14 24.95
C ASP A 148 -18.60 -14.02 25.97
N HIS A 149 -19.55 -13.96 26.90
CA HIS A 149 -19.36 -14.07 28.36
C HIS A 149 -20.49 -13.37 29.10
N GLU A 150 -21.44 -14.17 29.59
CA GLU A 150 -22.28 -13.78 30.73
C GLU A 150 -21.37 -13.33 31.87
N GLY A 151 -21.30 -12.01 32.08
CA GLY A 151 -20.74 -11.44 33.29
C GLY A 151 -21.58 -11.90 34.48
N HIS A 152 -20.98 -12.70 35.35
CA HIS A 152 -21.49 -12.95 36.70
C HIS A 152 -21.60 -11.62 37.44
N ASP A 153 -22.79 -11.00 37.45
CA ASP A 153 -23.18 -10.00 38.45
C ASP A 153 -23.68 -10.74 39.70
N ASP A 154 -22.76 -11.41 40.40
CA ASP A 154 -22.95 -11.85 41.79
C ASP A 154 -22.39 -10.77 42.72
N HIS A 155 -23.14 -9.67 42.89
CA HIS A 155 -22.98 -8.78 44.04
C HIS A 155 -24.29 -8.65 44.79
N GLU A 156 -24.56 -9.67 45.60
CA GLU A 156 -25.45 -9.59 46.74
C GLU A 156 -24.96 -8.54 47.76
N GLY A 157 -25.87 -7.63 48.12
CA GLY A 157 -26.09 -7.12 49.47
C GLY A 157 -24.91 -6.55 50.27
N HIS A 158 -24.90 -5.22 50.43
CA HIS A 158 -24.57 -4.63 51.72
C HIS A 158 -25.52 -3.47 52.04
N ASP A 159 -26.42 -3.76 52.97
CA ASP A 159 -27.27 -2.84 53.72
C ASP A 159 -26.47 -1.84 54.56
N ASP A 160 -27.10 -0.67 54.78
CA ASP A 160 -27.08 0.20 55.95
C ASP A 160 -25.74 0.67 56.54
N HIS A 161 -25.49 2.00 56.46
CA HIS A 161 -25.08 2.76 57.65
C HIS A 161 -25.53 4.24 57.56
N GLU A 162 -26.55 4.58 58.35
CA GLU A 162 -26.82 5.94 58.82
C GLU A 162 -25.77 6.40 59.84
N GLY A 163 -25.42 7.69 59.78
CA GLY A 163 -24.93 8.48 60.91
C GLY A 163 -23.42 8.69 61.00
N HIS A 164 -22.97 9.94 60.84
CA HIS A 164 -22.34 10.69 61.93
C HIS A 164 -22.22 12.19 61.61
N ASP A 165 -22.66 12.97 62.59
CA ASP A 165 -22.69 14.43 62.71
C ASP A 165 -21.31 15.12 62.71
N ASP A 166 -21.37 16.39 62.30
CA ASP A 166 -20.64 17.58 62.79
C ASP A 166 -19.14 17.52 63.04
N HIS A 167 -18.39 18.39 62.34
CA HIS A 167 -17.50 19.35 62.99
C HIS A 167 -17.25 20.59 62.10
N GLU A 168 -17.79 21.72 62.54
CA GLU A 168 -17.31 23.07 62.20
C GLU A 168 -15.95 23.35 62.85
N GLY A 169 -15.09 24.13 62.16
CA GLY A 169 -13.88 24.70 62.75
C GLY A 169 -12.87 25.25 61.75
N HIS A 170 -13.15 26.46 61.24
CA HIS A 170 -12.27 27.58 60.87
C HIS A 170 -10.89 27.34 60.21
N ASP A 171 -10.61 28.06 59.12
CA ASP A 171 -9.75 29.26 59.24
C ASP A 171 -9.80 30.13 57.97
N ASP A 172 -9.87 31.43 58.23
CA ASP A 172 -9.88 32.56 57.31
C ASP A 172 -8.62 32.60 56.41
N HIS A 173 -8.80 32.96 55.14
CA HIS A 173 -7.87 33.89 54.48
C HIS A 173 -8.55 34.57 53.28
N ASP A 174 -8.99 35.81 53.53
CA ASP A 174 -9.08 36.88 52.55
C ASP A 174 -7.77 36.99 51.76
N LYS A 175 -7.86 36.93 50.42
CA LYS A 175 -7.06 37.78 49.54
C LYS A 175 -7.94 38.24 48.39
N ASP A 176 -8.47 39.43 48.59
CA ASP A 176 -8.97 40.32 47.57
C ASP A 176 -7.96 40.51 46.43
N LYS A 177 -8.57 40.75 45.28
CA LYS A 177 -7.96 41.17 44.03
C LYS A 177 -7.26 42.51 44.21
N ASP A 178 -6.09 42.66 43.60
CA ASP A 178 -5.61 43.98 43.21
C ASP A 178 -5.08 43.93 41.77
N ASP A 179 -5.51 44.94 41.05
CA ASP A 179 -5.37 45.20 39.63
C ASP A 179 -3.93 45.51 39.23
N HIS A 180 -3.53 45.11 38.01
CA HIS A 180 -2.56 45.87 37.23
C HIS A 180 -2.87 45.78 35.74
N GLU A 181 -3.61 46.79 35.26
CA GLU A 181 -3.49 47.32 33.90
C GLU A 181 -2.12 47.97 33.71
N GLY A 182 -1.61 47.90 32.48
CA GLY A 182 -0.59 48.82 31.95
C GLY A 182 0.80 48.20 31.77
N HIS A 183 1.18 47.93 30.52
CA HIS A 183 2.04 48.87 29.77
C HIS A 183 2.32 48.31 28.37
N ASP A 184 1.78 48.99 27.36
CA ASP A 184 2.47 49.17 26.07
C ASP A 184 3.86 49.76 26.36
N ASP A 185 4.89 49.28 25.66
CA ASP A 185 5.79 50.16 24.90
C ASP A 185 6.94 49.39 24.18
N HIS A 186 7.03 49.72 22.89
CA HIS A 186 8.23 49.92 22.07
C HIS A 186 9.06 48.75 21.47
N GLU A 187 8.96 48.70 20.13
CA GLU A 187 10.03 48.84 19.14
C GLU A 187 11.26 47.92 19.16
N GLY A 188 11.30 47.05 18.13
CA GLY A 188 12.27 47.12 17.03
C GLY A 188 13.74 46.85 17.35
N HIS A 189 14.32 45.81 16.71
CA HIS A 189 15.67 45.87 16.15
C HIS A 189 15.87 44.71 15.14
N ASP A 190 16.17 45.12 13.90
CA ASP A 190 16.81 44.45 12.74
C ASP A 190 16.38 43.05 12.26
#